data_AF-A0A323VWP9-F1
#
_entry.id   AF-A0A323VWP9-F1
#
_cell.length_a   1.000
_cell.length_b   1.000
_cell.length_c   1.000
_cell.angle_alpha   90.00
_cell.angle_beta   90.00
_cell.angle_gamma   90.00
#
_symmetry.space_group_name_H-M   'P 1'
#
loop_
_entity.id
_entity.type
_entity.pdbx_description
1 polymer ?
#
loop_
_entity_poly.entity_id
_entity_poly.type
_entity_poly.pdbx_seq_one_letter_code
_entity_poly.pdbx_strand_id
1 'polypeptide(L)'
;MNPVITYAGWEAGSWSLEVNGYVAGVIELEGTCRLTATQGGAPLVDENPAEPDASTMNCGLLQIAGSDLGAGTWTAVLTYESATSAGESTAVDVEVPAR
;
A
#
# COMPACT_ATOMS: atom_id res chain seq x y z
N MET A 1 -1.46 9.59 12.73
CA MET A 1 -0.10 9.46 12.18
C MET A 1 -0.25 8.84 10.81
N ASN A 2 0.41 9.38 9.79
CA ASN A 2 0.13 8.95 8.42
C ASN A 2 1.19 7.94 7.95
N PRO A 3 0.80 6.87 7.25
CA PRO A 3 1.75 6.01 6.56
C PRO A 3 2.62 6.81 5.59
N VAL A 4 3.88 6.44 5.51
CA VAL A 4 4.84 6.94 4.53
C VAL A 4 5.14 5.81 3.55
N ILE A 5 4.80 6.02 2.29
CA ILE A 5 5.18 5.12 1.20
C ILE A 5 6.68 5.31 0.93
N THR A 6 7.43 4.22 1.02
CA THR A 6 8.87 4.18 0.71
C THR A 6 9.13 3.65 -0.69
N TYR A 7 8.21 2.83 -1.20
CA TYR A 7 8.25 2.27 -2.54
C TYR A 7 6.83 2.11 -3.08
N ALA A 8 6.64 2.49 -4.34
CA ALA A 8 5.44 2.19 -5.12
C ALA A 8 5.86 2.03 -6.58
N GLY A 9 5.51 0.92 -7.21
CA GLY A 9 5.99 0.63 -8.56
C GLY A 9 5.36 -0.61 -9.18
N TRP A 10 5.53 -0.73 -10.49
CA TRP A 10 5.24 -1.96 -11.20
C TRP A 10 6.45 -2.89 -11.15
N GLU A 11 6.26 -4.12 -10.69
CA GLU A 11 7.30 -5.15 -10.68
C GLU A 11 7.02 -6.18 -11.78
N ALA A 12 7.92 -6.24 -12.76
CA ALA A 12 7.75 -7.08 -13.95
C ALA A 12 7.96 -8.58 -13.64
N GLY A 13 8.80 -8.91 -12.65
CA GLY A 13 9.09 -10.28 -12.26
C GLY A 13 7.92 -10.97 -11.56
N SER A 14 7.22 -10.25 -10.68
CA SER A 14 6.01 -10.72 -9.99
C SER A 14 4.74 -10.43 -10.79
N TRP A 15 4.82 -9.59 -11.83
CA TRP A 15 3.69 -9.09 -12.61
C TRP A 15 2.61 -8.46 -11.71
N SER A 16 3.02 -7.47 -10.92
CA SER A 16 2.14 -6.83 -9.93
C SER A 16 2.45 -5.35 -9.73
N LEU A 17 1.44 -4.60 -9.28
CA LEU A 17 1.63 -3.28 -8.68
C LEU A 17 1.97 -3.50 -7.21
N GLU A 18 3.13 -3.01 -6.79
CA GLU A 18 3.67 -3.22 -5.45
C GLU A 18 3.79 -1.90 -4.69
N VAL A 19 3.45 -1.93 -3.41
CA VAL A 19 3.63 -0.80 -2.48
C VAL A 19 4.22 -1.29 -1.17
N ASN A 20 5.18 -0.55 -0.63
CA ASN A 20 5.74 -0.75 0.69
C ASN A 20 5.79 0.59 1.45
N GLY A 21 5.66 0.54 2.77
CA GLY A 21 5.71 1.71 3.61
C GLY A 21 5.72 1.39 5.08
N TYR A 22 5.71 2.44 5.90
CA TYR A 22 5.70 2.34 7.35
C TYR A 22 4.90 3.48 7.99
N VAL A 23 4.51 3.31 9.24
CA VAL A 23 3.90 4.36 10.07
C VAL A 23 4.87 4.76 11.17
N ALA A 24 5.21 6.05 11.23
CA ALA A 24 6.12 6.57 12.26
C ALA A 24 5.37 7.01 13.52
N GLY A 25 6.02 6.87 14.67
CA GLY A 25 5.56 7.46 15.93
C GLY A 25 4.39 6.73 16.59
N VAL A 26 4.11 5.50 16.15
CA VAL A 26 3.14 4.57 16.73
C VAL A 26 3.83 3.21 16.80
N ILE A 27 3.73 2.53 17.93
CA ILE A 27 4.05 1.11 18.09
C ILE A 27 2.86 0.47 18.79
N GLU A 28 2.12 -0.35 18.07
CA GLU A 28 0.93 -1.03 18.54
C GLU A 28 1.08 -2.53 18.26
N LEU A 29 0.52 -3.39 19.12
CA LEU A 29 0.63 -4.84 18.97
C LEU A 29 -0.19 -5.36 17.78
N GLU A 30 -1.22 -4.63 17.40
CA GLU A 30 -2.17 -5.00 16.36
C GLU A 30 -2.49 -3.76 15.53
N GLY A 31 -2.44 -3.90 14.21
CA GLY A 31 -2.86 -2.90 13.24
C GLY A 31 -2.80 -3.50 11.84
N THR A 32 -3.48 -2.87 10.90
CA THR A 32 -3.60 -3.34 9.52
C THR A 32 -3.16 -2.24 8.59
N CYS A 33 -2.28 -2.57 7.65
CA CYS A 33 -1.99 -1.73 6.50
C CYS A 33 -2.82 -2.20 5.31
N ARG A 34 -3.36 -1.24 4.56
CA ARG A 34 -4.21 -1.51 3.40
C ARG A 34 -3.75 -0.65 2.22
N LEU A 35 -3.48 -1.31 1.11
CA LEU A 35 -3.26 -0.69 -0.19
C LEU A 35 -4.61 -0.54 -0.88
N THR A 36 -4.91 0.66 -1.36
CA THR A 36 -6.02 0.92 -2.28
C THR A 36 -5.45 1.46 -3.58
N ALA A 37 -5.68 0.73 -4.68
CA ALA A 37 -5.28 1.11 -6.03
C ALA A 37 -6.53 1.47 -6.87
N THR A 38 -6.48 2.60 -7.57
CA THR A 38 -7.60 3.10 -8.39
C THR A 38 -7.16 3.55 -9.78
N GLN A 39 -7.95 3.18 -10.80
CA GLN A 39 -7.83 3.66 -12.18
C GLN A 39 -9.24 3.84 -12.76
N GLY A 40 -9.99 4.79 -12.21
CA GLY A 40 -11.36 5.09 -12.65
C GLY A 40 -12.31 3.87 -12.58
N GLY A 41 -12.91 3.63 -11.42
CA GLY A 41 -13.81 2.49 -11.23
C GLY A 41 -13.87 2.04 -9.79
N ALA A 42 -14.18 0.75 -9.57
CA ALA A 42 -14.09 0.16 -8.25
C ALA A 42 -12.60 0.02 -7.84
N PRO A 43 -12.25 0.38 -6.59
CA PRO A 43 -10.89 0.23 -6.10
C PRO A 43 -10.49 -1.26 -5.99
N LEU A 44 -9.22 -1.54 -6.26
CA LEU A 44 -8.57 -2.80 -5.91
C LEU A 44 -7.82 -2.64 -4.60
N VAL A 45 -7.79 -3.71 -3.81
CA VAL A 45 -7.36 -3.64 -2.41
C VAL A 45 -6.50 -4.86 -2.08
N ASP A 46 -5.44 -4.61 -1.32
CA ASP A 46 -4.66 -5.62 -0.64
C ASP A 46 -4.40 -5.19 0.82
N GLU A 47 -4.27 -6.14 1.73
CA GLU A 47 -4.16 -5.89 3.18
C GLU A 47 -3.15 -6.81 3.83
N ASN A 48 -2.33 -6.24 4.71
CA ASN A 48 -1.39 -6.98 5.55
C ASN A 48 -1.50 -6.53 7.01
N PRO A 49 -1.26 -7.44 7.97
CA PRO A 49 -0.95 -7.03 9.34
C PRO A 49 0.27 -6.12 9.35
N ALA A 50 0.21 -5.02 10.10
CA ALA A 50 1.36 -4.18 10.35
C ALA A 50 2.20 -4.77 11.48
N GLU A 51 3.52 -4.80 11.31
CA GLU A 51 4.45 -5.40 12.27
C GLU A 51 5.28 -4.32 12.98
N PRO A 52 5.44 -4.38 14.31
CA PRO A 52 6.34 -3.48 15.03
C PRO A 52 7.79 -3.60 14.56
N ASP A 53 8.40 -2.48 14.19
CA ASP A 53 9.82 -2.36 13.83
C ASP A 53 10.44 -1.15 14.55
N ALA A 54 11.06 -1.44 15.70
CA ALA A 54 11.70 -0.49 16.60
C ALA A 54 10.80 0.69 17.03
N SER A 55 10.75 1.76 16.24
CA SER A 55 9.96 2.98 16.48
C SER A 55 8.89 3.25 15.41
N THR A 56 8.66 2.28 14.51
CA THR A 56 7.71 2.33 13.42
C THR A 56 6.85 1.08 13.36
N MET A 57 5.70 1.15 12.69
CA MET A 57 4.96 -0.02 12.23
C MET A 57 5.28 -0.25 10.75
N ASN A 58 5.82 -1.41 10.40
CA ASN A 58 6.11 -1.83 9.04
C ASN A 58 4.85 -2.41 8.39
N CYS A 59 4.50 -1.97 7.18
CA CYS A 59 3.33 -2.47 6.46
C CYS A 59 3.60 -3.71 5.60
N GLY A 60 4.86 -4.15 5.51
CA GLY A 60 5.27 -5.19 4.58
C GLY A 60 5.10 -4.74 3.12
N LEU A 61 5.25 -5.71 2.21
CA LEU A 61 4.99 -5.51 0.78
C LEU A 61 3.52 -5.85 0.51
N LEU A 62 2.74 -4.88 0.03
CA LEU A 62 1.39 -5.08 -0.48
C LEU A 62 1.41 -5.14 -2.00
N GLN A 63 0.59 -6.00 -2.58
CA GLN A 63 0.63 -6.30 -4.02
C GLN A 63 -0.77 -6.46 -4.60
N ILE A 64 -1.01 -5.80 -5.74
CA ILE A 64 -2.19 -6.06 -6.58
C ILE A 64 -1.73 -6.82 -7.82
N ALA A 65 -2.33 -8.00 -8.04
CA ALA A 65 -1.97 -8.84 -9.17
C ALA A 65 -2.23 -8.14 -10.51
N GLY A 66 -1.26 -8.21 -11.42
CA GLY A 66 -1.36 -7.63 -12.75
C GLY A 66 -2.47 -8.21 -13.62
N SER A 67 -3.04 -9.36 -13.27
CA SER A 67 -4.22 -9.92 -13.94
C SER A 67 -5.51 -9.16 -13.64
N ASP A 68 -5.53 -8.42 -12.52
CA ASP A 68 -6.69 -7.66 -12.06
C ASP A 68 -6.58 -6.18 -12.49
N LEU A 69 -5.41 -5.78 -12.99
CA LEU A 69 -5.08 -4.42 -13.41
C LEU A 69 -5.22 -4.24 -14.92
N GLY A 70 -5.81 -3.12 -15.32
CA GLY A 70 -5.69 -2.59 -16.68
C GLY A 70 -4.38 -1.81 -16.86
N ALA A 71 -3.91 -1.70 -18.10
CA ALA A 71 -2.76 -0.86 -18.43
C ALA A 71 -3.08 0.63 -18.21
N GLY A 72 -2.06 1.43 -17.88
CA GLY A 72 -2.13 2.87 -17.67
C GLY A 72 -1.79 3.27 -16.23
N THR A 73 -2.05 4.54 -15.90
CA THR A 73 -1.71 5.10 -14.59
C THR A 73 -2.74 4.72 -13.53
N TRP A 74 -2.25 4.15 -12.42
CA TRP A 74 -3.03 3.82 -11.23
C TRP A 74 -2.60 4.71 -10.08
N THR A 75 -3.57 5.23 -9.33
CA THR A 75 -3.28 5.95 -8.08
C THR A 75 -3.34 4.97 -6.91
N ALA A 76 -2.22 4.84 -6.19
CA ALA A 76 -2.04 4.01 -5.02
C ALA A 76 -2.04 4.85 -3.74
N VAL A 77 -2.77 4.37 -2.74
CA VAL A 77 -2.84 4.96 -1.40
C VAL A 77 -2.64 3.87 -0.36
N LEU A 78 -1.81 4.15 0.64
CA LEU A 78 -1.57 3.27 1.78
C LEU A 78 -2.27 3.84 3.02
N THR A 79 -3.15 3.06 3.62
CA THR A 79 -3.80 3.39 4.89
C THR A 79 -3.33 2.47 6.01
N TYR A 80 -3.36 2.97 7.22
CA TYR A 80 -3.16 2.20 8.44
C TYR A 80 -4.35 2.38 9.38
N GLU A 81 -4.78 1.31 10.02
CA GLU A 81 -5.84 1.31 11.03
C GLU A 81 -5.50 0.36 12.18
N SER A 82 -5.81 0.79 13.40
CA SER A 82 -5.75 0.01 14.62
C SER A 82 -6.88 0.44 15.56
N ALA A 83 -6.92 -0.13 16.77
CA ALA A 83 -7.89 0.28 17.79
C ALA A 83 -7.77 1.75 18.23
N THR A 84 -6.59 2.37 18.08
CA THR A 84 -6.28 3.70 18.62
C THR A 84 -5.72 4.68 17.59
N SER A 85 -5.30 4.19 16.42
CA SER A 85 -4.61 4.99 15.42
C SER A 85 -5.17 4.72 14.04
N ALA A 86 -5.32 5.78 13.25
CA ALA A 86 -5.62 5.68 11.83
C ALA A 86 -4.89 6.77 11.05
N GLY A 87 -4.61 6.51 9.78
CA GLY A 87 -3.99 7.48 8.90
C GLY A 87 -3.89 7.00 7.45
N GLU A 88 -3.66 7.96 6.56
CA GLU A 88 -3.59 7.76 5.12
C GLU A 88 -2.34 8.45 4.57
N SER A 89 -1.65 7.79 3.64
CA SER A 89 -0.49 8.33 2.94
C SER A 89 -0.90 9.41 1.94
N THR A 90 0.08 10.19 1.49
CA THR A 90 -0.08 10.89 0.20
C THR A 90 -0.29 9.85 -0.91
N ALA A 91 -1.14 10.17 -1.89
CA ALA A 91 -1.33 9.33 -3.06
C ALA A 91 -0.09 9.32 -3.96
N VAL A 92 0.20 8.18 -4.58
CA VAL A 92 1.30 7.99 -5.52
C VAL A 92 0.79 7.34 -6.79
N ASP A 93 1.18 7.89 -7.94
CA ASP A 93 0.83 7.31 -9.23
C ASP A 93 1.85 6.23 -9.63
N VAL A 94 1.34 5.10 -10.12
CA VAL A 94 2.11 3.97 -10.62
C VAL A 94 1.67 3.65 -12.04
N GLU A 95 2.61 3.57 -12.97
CA GLU A 95 2.32 3.21 -14.36
C GLU A 95 2.33 1.69 -14.54
N VAL A 96 1.21 1.13 -15.00
CA VAL A 96 1.07 -0.29 -15.32
C VAL A 96 1.20 -0.47 -16.84
N PRO A 97 2.17 -1.27 -17.32
CA PRO A 97 2.39 -1.43 -18.75
C PRO A 97 1.27 -2.25 -19.41
N ALA A 98 1.07 -2.00 -20.70
CA ALA A 98 0.31 -2.91 -21.54
C ALA A 98 1.04 -4.26 -21.66
N ARG A 99 0.25 -5.33 -21.78
CA ARG A 99 0.76 -6.68 -21.99
C ARG A 99 1.26 -6.89 -23.41
#